data_AF-A0A6V8QY97-F1
#
_entry.id   AF-A0A6V8QY97-F1
#
_cell.length_a   1.000
_cell.length_b   1.000
_cell.length_c   1.000
_cell.angle_alpha   90.00
_cell.angle_beta   90.00
_cell.angle_gamma   90.00
#
_symmetry.space_group_name_H-M   'P 1'
#
loop_
_entity.id
_entity.type
_entity.pdbx_description
1 polymer ?
#
loop_
_entity_poly.entity_id
_entity_poly.type
_entity_poly.pdbx_seq_one_letter_code
_entity_poly.pdbx_strand_id
1 'polypeptide(L)'
;MVKFSSASFLACAGLVTALPSSLLSLAGLSAPDSVQIESRSTGGNVTTKGIARFDNNNIWDGQGNGTDTYKLYLGNGTTAAGWPSIDSWISFGNMFENYKLQIQWACQNLNWRLPNNNADEIEAIYNGIQLAANATGVDHRLILAVIMQESHGCPRVNTTNLGVRNPGLMQNHNGDASCNDNKKLTTPCPTPTIHKMIMEGTAGTSSGAGLAHCINESGRGDVSDYYRAARIYNSGSISKTGDLQSNIATHCYASDIAK
;
A
#
# COMPACT_ATOMS: atom_id res chain seq x y z
N MET A 1 66.82 2.83 41.41
CA MET A 1 67.36 1.46 41.54
C MET A 1 66.57 0.54 40.65
N VAL A 2 67.30 -0.24 39.87
CA VAL A 2 66.85 -1.24 38.89
C VAL A 2 66.17 -2.42 39.57
N LYS A 3 65.12 -2.97 38.97
CA LYS A 3 65.04 -4.41 38.61
C LYS A 3 63.86 -4.71 37.67
N PHE A 4 64.23 -5.10 36.46
CA PHE A 4 63.43 -5.87 35.50
C PHE A 4 63.50 -7.37 35.83
N SER A 5 62.39 -8.09 35.60
CA SER A 5 62.26 -9.51 35.19
C SER A 5 60.81 -9.94 35.47
N SER A 6 60.09 -10.78 34.73
CA SER A 6 60.26 -11.49 33.46
C SER A 6 58.85 -11.88 32.98
N ALA A 7 58.71 -12.14 31.69
CA ALA A 7 57.49 -12.51 31.00
C ALA A 7 56.83 -13.82 31.49
N SER A 8 55.50 -13.87 31.40
CA SER A 8 54.77 -15.11 31.10
C SER A 8 53.68 -14.78 30.09
N PHE A 9 53.84 -15.36 28.90
CA PHE A 9 52.81 -15.44 27.87
C PHE A 9 51.74 -16.40 28.35
N LEU A 10 50.51 -15.90 28.53
CA LEU A 10 49.32 -16.74 28.55
C LEU A 10 48.39 -16.26 27.44
N ALA A 11 48.21 -17.12 26.44
CA ALA A 11 47.26 -16.91 25.36
C ALA A 11 45.83 -17.02 25.92
N CYS A 12 45.09 -15.91 25.91
CA CYS A 12 43.64 -15.95 26.06
C CYS A 12 43.01 -16.03 24.66
N ALA A 13 42.59 -17.25 24.31
CA ALA A 13 41.66 -17.50 23.23
C ALA A 13 40.21 -17.25 23.74
N GLY A 14 39.40 -16.64 22.87
CA GLY A 14 37.95 -16.83 22.86
C GLY A 14 37.11 -15.87 23.73
N LEU A 15 36.51 -14.85 23.10
CA LEU A 15 35.11 -14.90 22.65
C LEU A 15 34.79 -13.55 22.00
N VAL A 16 34.90 -13.49 20.67
CA VAL A 16 34.18 -12.48 19.90
C VAL A 16 32.80 -13.08 19.67
N THR A 17 31.80 -12.66 20.42
CA THR A 17 30.41 -12.96 20.10
C THR A 17 30.07 -12.18 18.83
N ALA A 18 30.27 -12.83 17.69
CA ALA A 18 29.73 -12.37 16.42
C ALA A 18 28.19 -12.31 16.56
N LEU A 19 27.65 -11.10 16.48
CA LEU A 19 26.22 -10.92 16.24
C LEU A 19 25.87 -11.62 14.92
N PRO A 20 24.84 -12.45 14.84
CA PRO A 20 24.40 -12.97 13.57
C PRO A 20 23.78 -11.81 12.79
N SER A 21 24.53 -11.29 11.82
CA SER A 21 23.99 -10.50 10.71
C SER A 21 23.11 -11.42 9.86
N SER A 22 21.88 -11.65 10.28
CA SER A 22 20.85 -12.26 9.43
C SER A 22 20.38 -11.21 8.43
N LEU A 23 21.18 -10.99 7.39
CA LEU A 23 20.68 -10.50 6.10
C LEU A 23 19.74 -11.59 5.57
N LEU A 24 18.46 -11.46 5.86
CA LEU A 24 17.42 -12.15 5.10
C LEU A 24 17.46 -11.60 3.69
N SER A 25 18.08 -12.36 2.79
CA SER A 25 18.10 -12.12 1.37
C SER A 25 16.66 -11.99 0.85
N LEU A 26 16.33 -10.87 0.21
CA LEU A 26 15.09 -10.66 -0.53
C LEU A 26 15.01 -11.49 -1.84
N ALA A 27 15.94 -12.43 -2.08
CA ALA A 27 16.01 -13.23 -3.30
C ALA A 27 14.89 -14.28 -3.48
N GLY A 28 13.77 -14.18 -2.76
CA GLY A 28 12.72 -15.20 -2.74
C GLY A 28 11.33 -14.78 -3.21
N LEU A 29 11.08 -13.49 -3.48
CA LEU A 29 9.75 -13.03 -3.91
C LEU A 29 9.64 -13.09 -5.44
N SER A 30 9.34 -14.28 -5.98
CA SER A 30 8.86 -14.42 -7.35
C SER A 30 7.38 -14.05 -7.43
N ALA A 31 6.97 -13.38 -8.52
CA ALA A 31 5.56 -13.11 -8.80
C ALA A 31 4.74 -14.41 -8.72
N PRO A 32 3.55 -14.40 -8.07
CA PRO A 32 2.77 -15.62 -7.88
C PRO A 32 2.20 -16.12 -9.20
N ASP A 33 2.14 -17.44 -9.35
CA ASP A 33 1.38 -18.12 -10.42
C ASP A 33 -0.08 -17.66 -10.40
N SER A 34 -0.67 -17.56 -11.59
CA SER A 34 -2.00 -16.98 -11.83
C SER A 34 -3.10 -17.68 -11.02
N VAL A 35 -3.45 -17.13 -9.86
CA VAL A 35 -4.66 -17.49 -9.13
C VAL A 35 -5.86 -17.00 -9.95
N GLN A 36 -6.71 -17.93 -10.37
CA GLN A 36 -8.00 -17.62 -11.00
C GLN A 36 -8.89 -16.91 -9.99
N ILE A 37 -8.87 -15.56 -10.01
CA ILE A 37 -9.83 -14.73 -9.30
C ILE A 37 -11.19 -15.00 -9.97
N GLU A 38 -12.12 -15.62 -9.25
CA GLU A 38 -13.48 -15.90 -9.73
C GLU A 38 -14.11 -14.64 -10.33
N SER A 39 -14.86 -14.85 -11.41
CA SER A 39 -15.28 -13.91 -12.45
C SER A 39 -16.25 -12.78 -12.05
N ARG A 40 -16.14 -12.18 -10.85
CA ARG A 40 -17.01 -11.07 -10.40
C ARG A 40 -16.34 -9.99 -9.51
N SER A 41 -15.09 -9.60 -9.74
CA SER A 41 -14.59 -8.27 -9.31
C SER A 41 -14.28 -7.46 -10.57
N THR A 42 -15.04 -6.39 -10.79
CA THR A 42 -15.42 -5.90 -12.12
C THR A 42 -14.40 -4.96 -12.76
N GLY A 43 -13.59 -5.49 -13.68
CA GLY A 43 -13.29 -4.96 -15.03
C GLY A 43 -12.61 -3.60 -15.21
N GLY A 44 -12.44 -2.81 -14.15
CA GLY A 44 -11.80 -1.50 -14.22
C GLY A 44 -10.37 -1.61 -14.74
N ASN A 45 -10.09 -0.92 -15.84
CA ASN A 45 -8.76 -0.84 -16.44
C ASN A 45 -8.41 0.62 -16.68
N VAL A 46 -7.18 1.03 -16.37
CA VAL A 46 -6.67 2.33 -16.75
C VAL A 46 -6.53 2.37 -18.28
N THR A 47 -7.26 3.28 -18.92
CA THR A 47 -7.34 3.36 -20.39
C THR A 47 -6.34 4.34 -20.99
N THR A 48 -5.86 5.29 -20.18
CA THR A 48 -4.85 6.27 -20.60
C THR A 48 -3.48 5.61 -20.67
N LYS A 49 -2.96 5.37 -21.88
CA LYS A 49 -1.70 4.63 -22.12
C LYS A 49 -0.48 5.19 -21.38
N GLY A 50 -0.40 6.51 -21.17
CA GLY A 50 0.71 7.16 -20.45
C GLY A 50 0.63 7.07 -18.92
N ILE A 51 -0.49 6.58 -18.40
CA ILE A 51 -0.78 6.45 -16.96
C ILE A 51 -0.95 4.97 -16.58
N ALA A 52 -1.41 4.13 -17.50
CA ALA A 52 -1.52 2.70 -17.27
C ALA A 52 -0.12 2.07 -17.13
N ARG A 53 0.07 1.26 -16.09
CA ARG A 53 1.31 0.55 -15.80
C ARG A 53 1.09 -0.96 -15.76
N PHE A 54 1.86 -1.69 -16.56
CA PHE A 54 1.84 -3.16 -16.61
C PHE A 54 3.20 -3.82 -16.33
N ASP A 55 4.27 -3.05 -16.10
CA ASP A 55 5.62 -3.55 -15.83
C ASP A 55 5.84 -3.91 -14.35
N ASN A 56 4.82 -4.49 -13.69
CA ASN A 56 4.79 -4.70 -12.24
C ASN A 56 5.86 -5.68 -11.72
N ASN A 57 6.51 -6.45 -12.60
CA ASN A 57 7.66 -7.28 -12.25
C ASN A 57 8.89 -6.45 -11.86
N ASN A 58 8.97 -5.20 -12.31
CA ASN A 58 9.99 -4.27 -11.84
C ASN A 58 9.51 -3.62 -10.53
N ILE A 59 9.99 -4.15 -9.40
CA ILE A 59 9.71 -3.58 -8.07
C ILE A 59 10.70 -2.50 -7.65
N TRP A 60 11.71 -2.21 -8.47
CA TRP A 60 12.75 -1.20 -8.25
C TRP A 60 12.56 0.01 -9.17
N ASP A 61 11.29 0.33 -9.42
CA ASP A 61 10.74 1.25 -10.40
C ASP A 61 10.66 2.73 -9.93
N GLY A 62 11.54 3.13 -9.01
CA GLY A 62 11.52 4.47 -8.41
C GLY A 62 12.88 4.89 -7.86
N GLN A 63 12.90 5.99 -7.12
CA GLN A 63 14.12 6.67 -6.67
C GLN A 63 14.35 6.53 -5.16
N GLY A 64 15.60 6.21 -4.80
CA GLY A 64 16.07 6.20 -3.42
C GLY A 64 15.36 5.20 -2.51
N ASN A 65 15.73 5.22 -1.23
CA ASN A 65 15.14 4.35 -0.20
C ASN A 65 13.80 4.89 0.33
N GLY A 66 13.46 6.14 -0.02
CA GLY A 66 12.33 6.90 0.51
C GLY A 66 12.41 7.16 2.01
N THR A 67 11.88 8.30 2.43
CA THR A 67 11.75 8.66 3.85
C THR A 67 10.37 9.25 4.05
N ASP A 68 9.57 8.70 4.97
CA ASP A 68 8.25 9.25 5.30
C ASP A 68 8.44 10.56 6.07
N THR A 69 8.46 11.67 5.34
CA THR A 69 8.47 13.02 5.91
C THR A 69 7.21 13.71 5.47
N TYR A 70 6.35 14.03 6.44
CA TYR A 70 5.08 14.67 6.13
C TYR A 70 5.30 16.01 5.42
N LYS A 71 4.72 16.13 4.23
CA LYS A 71 4.59 17.37 3.47
C LYS A 71 3.15 17.54 3.04
N LEU A 72 2.54 18.66 3.44
CA LEU A 72 1.21 19.02 2.97
C LEU A 72 1.29 19.57 1.54
N TYR A 73 0.57 18.93 0.62
CA TYR A 73 0.40 19.36 -0.75
C TYR A 73 -1.00 19.96 -0.94
N LEU A 74 -1.06 21.13 -1.57
CA LEU A 74 -2.31 21.86 -1.85
C LEU A 74 -2.48 22.08 -3.35
N GLY A 75 -3.70 22.39 -3.77
CA GLY A 75 -4.01 22.67 -5.18
C GLY A 75 -4.41 21.41 -5.94
N ASN A 76 -4.06 21.36 -7.22
CA ASN A 76 -4.71 20.48 -8.20
C ASN A 76 -3.98 19.16 -8.51
N GLY A 77 -2.92 18.82 -7.77
CA GLY A 77 -2.13 17.61 -8.02
C GLY A 77 -0.99 17.79 -9.03
N THR A 78 -0.87 18.94 -9.70
CA THR A 78 0.18 19.12 -10.71
C THR A 78 1.54 19.37 -10.08
N THR A 79 2.61 18.97 -10.78
CA THR A 79 3.99 19.29 -10.40
C THR A 79 4.24 20.80 -10.32
N ALA A 80 3.56 21.60 -11.15
CA ALA A 80 3.58 23.06 -11.07
C ALA A 80 3.01 23.61 -9.76
N ALA A 81 2.08 22.88 -9.12
CA ALA A 81 1.57 23.18 -7.78
C ALA A 81 2.45 22.58 -6.65
N GLY A 82 3.62 22.03 -6.98
CA GLY A 82 4.60 21.50 -6.03
C GLY A 82 4.40 20.03 -5.63
N TRP A 83 3.49 19.32 -6.30
CA TRP A 83 3.27 17.87 -6.11
C TRP A 83 4.41 17.05 -6.72
N PRO A 84 4.68 15.84 -6.21
CA PRO A 84 5.76 14.99 -6.74
C PRO A 84 5.50 14.59 -8.20
N SER A 85 6.55 14.51 -9.00
CA SER A 85 6.49 13.82 -10.30
C SER A 85 6.57 12.31 -10.09
N ILE A 86 6.11 11.51 -11.07
CA ILE A 86 6.21 10.05 -11.00
C ILE A 86 7.67 9.58 -10.84
N ASP A 87 8.61 10.27 -11.48
CA ASP A 87 10.04 9.96 -11.41
C ASP A 87 10.65 10.24 -10.03
N SER A 88 9.97 11.01 -9.18
CA SER A 88 10.41 11.28 -7.81
C SER A 88 9.85 10.28 -6.79
N TRP A 89 8.97 9.38 -7.22
CA TRP A 89 8.38 8.39 -6.33
C TRP A 89 9.39 7.32 -5.94
N ILE A 90 9.25 6.84 -4.71
CA ILE A 90 9.94 5.65 -4.22
C ILE A 90 9.60 4.43 -5.09
N SER A 91 10.49 3.45 -5.20
CA SER A 91 10.15 2.16 -5.80
C SER A 91 9.18 1.37 -4.93
N PHE A 92 8.35 0.51 -5.52
CA PHE A 92 7.43 -0.35 -4.75
C PHE A 92 8.14 -1.24 -3.72
N GLY A 93 9.28 -1.84 -4.09
CA GLY A 93 10.04 -2.72 -3.20
C GLY A 93 10.47 -2.00 -1.91
N ASN A 94 11.07 -0.82 -2.05
CA ASN A 94 11.42 0.01 -0.89
C ASN A 94 10.17 0.49 -0.11
N MET A 95 9.09 0.85 -0.81
CA MET A 95 7.84 1.28 -0.16
C MET A 95 7.22 0.18 0.69
N PHE A 96 7.14 -1.04 0.16
CA PHE A 96 6.59 -2.17 0.88
C PHE A 96 7.47 -2.55 2.06
N GLU A 97 8.79 -2.57 1.89
CA GLU A 97 9.71 -2.87 3.00
C GLU A 97 9.60 -1.82 4.12
N ASN A 98 9.53 -0.53 3.77
CA ASN A 98 9.34 0.55 4.73
C ASN A 98 8.04 0.40 5.54
N TYR A 99 6.95 -0.06 4.90
CA TYR A 99 5.66 -0.27 5.56
C TYR A 99 5.50 -1.65 6.21
N LYS A 100 6.38 -2.61 5.95
CA LYS A 100 6.19 -4.02 6.33
C LYS A 100 5.95 -4.20 7.83
N LEU A 101 6.73 -3.50 8.67
CA LEU A 101 6.55 -3.54 10.12
C LEU A 101 5.22 -2.90 10.53
N GLN A 102 4.82 -1.80 9.90
CA GLN A 102 3.52 -1.17 10.14
C GLN A 102 2.37 -2.10 9.75
N ILE A 103 2.46 -2.78 8.59
CA ILE A 103 1.47 -3.76 8.12
C ILE A 103 1.38 -4.93 9.11
N GLN A 104 2.51 -5.44 9.60
CA GLN A 104 2.53 -6.52 10.60
C GLN A 104 1.72 -6.10 11.85
N TRP A 105 1.97 -4.91 12.37
CA TRP A 105 1.35 -4.40 13.60
C TRP A 105 0.10 -3.53 13.36
N ALA A 106 -0.49 -3.57 12.17
CA ALA A 106 -1.54 -2.63 11.78
C ALA A 106 -2.80 -2.79 12.65
N CYS A 107 -3.22 -4.03 12.86
CA CYS A 107 -4.51 -4.34 13.48
C CYS A 107 -4.57 -4.01 14.96
N GLN A 108 -3.47 -4.15 15.70
CA GLN A 108 -3.43 -3.78 17.12
C GLN A 108 -3.55 -2.27 17.36
N ASN A 109 -3.19 -1.45 16.37
CA ASN A 109 -3.24 0.01 16.45
C ASN A 109 -4.64 0.56 16.14
N LEU A 110 -5.56 -0.28 15.70
CA LEU A 110 -6.96 0.09 15.53
C LEU A 110 -7.70 0.03 16.87
N ASN A 111 -8.81 0.77 16.94
CA ASN A 111 -9.77 0.63 18.02
C ASN A 111 -10.12 -0.87 18.15
N TRP A 112 -10.12 -1.41 19.37
CA TRP A 112 -10.33 -2.82 19.69
C TRP A 112 -9.12 -3.78 19.59
N ARG A 113 -7.90 -3.30 19.28
CA ARG A 113 -6.66 -4.09 19.35
C ARG A 113 -6.78 -5.48 18.71
N LEU A 114 -7.11 -5.49 17.43
CA LEU A 114 -7.39 -6.72 16.69
C LEU A 114 -6.11 -7.56 16.49
N PRO A 115 -6.24 -8.89 16.25
CA PRO A 115 -5.09 -9.73 15.93
C PRO A 115 -4.31 -9.20 14.73
N ASN A 116 -3.00 -9.09 14.91
CA ASN A 116 -2.04 -8.64 13.91
C ASN A 116 -1.87 -9.65 12.77
N ASN A 117 -1.29 -9.15 11.66
CA ASN A 117 -1.03 -9.96 10.48
C ASN A 117 0.11 -10.96 10.76
N ASN A 118 -0.07 -12.20 10.31
CA ASN A 118 1.01 -13.17 10.23
C ASN A 118 1.81 -12.99 8.92
N ALA A 119 2.87 -13.78 8.73
CA ALA A 119 3.72 -13.71 7.54
C ALA A 119 2.92 -13.98 6.24
N ASP A 120 2.04 -14.99 6.25
CA ASP A 120 1.22 -15.38 5.09
C ASP A 120 0.25 -14.26 4.67
N GLU A 121 -0.30 -13.50 5.63
CA GLU A 121 -1.17 -12.37 5.35
C GLU A 121 -0.41 -11.17 4.77
N ILE A 122 0.81 -10.91 5.26
CA ILE A 122 1.69 -9.87 4.70
C ILE A 122 2.06 -10.25 3.25
N GLU A 123 2.39 -11.51 3.00
CA GLU A 123 2.66 -12.03 1.66
C GLU A 123 1.42 -11.95 0.76
N ALA A 124 0.23 -12.30 1.26
CA ALA A 124 -1.02 -12.17 0.53
C ALA A 124 -1.34 -10.71 0.16
N ILE A 125 -1.00 -9.74 1.02
CA ILE A 125 -1.15 -8.31 0.69
C ILE A 125 -0.20 -7.93 -0.45
N TYR A 126 1.07 -8.30 -0.36
CA TYR A 126 2.06 -8.06 -1.43
C TYR A 126 1.58 -8.65 -2.76
N ASN A 127 1.23 -9.93 -2.76
CA ASN A 127 0.78 -10.65 -3.94
C ASN A 127 -0.53 -10.09 -4.51
N GLY A 128 -1.48 -9.75 -3.65
CA GLY A 128 -2.74 -9.13 -4.05
C GLY A 128 -2.55 -7.77 -4.74
N ILE A 129 -1.61 -6.95 -4.27
CA ILE A 129 -1.24 -5.68 -4.92
C ILE A 129 -0.73 -5.94 -6.34
N GLN A 130 0.21 -6.88 -6.49
CA GLN A 130 0.80 -7.19 -7.80
C GLN A 130 -0.24 -7.75 -8.77
N LEU A 131 -1.14 -8.63 -8.30
CA LEU A 131 -2.24 -9.18 -9.08
C LEU A 131 -3.20 -8.07 -9.55
N ALA A 132 -3.60 -7.17 -8.65
CA ALA A 132 -4.50 -6.07 -8.97
C ALA A 132 -3.86 -5.06 -9.92
N ALA A 133 -2.59 -4.70 -9.71
CA ALA A 133 -1.84 -3.82 -10.61
C ALA A 133 -1.78 -4.41 -12.04
N ASN A 134 -1.45 -5.70 -12.16
CA ASN A 134 -1.38 -6.38 -13.45
C ASN A 134 -2.74 -6.46 -14.15
N ALA A 135 -3.82 -6.71 -13.39
CA ALA A 135 -5.16 -6.87 -13.95
C ALA A 135 -5.80 -5.55 -14.38
N THR A 136 -5.35 -4.40 -13.85
CA THR A 136 -6.05 -3.12 -14.00
C THR A 136 -5.21 -2.01 -14.63
N GLY A 137 -3.89 -2.17 -14.68
CA GLY A 137 -2.99 -1.11 -15.11
C GLY A 137 -2.78 0.01 -14.07
N VAL A 138 -3.26 -0.16 -12.84
CA VAL A 138 -3.00 0.78 -11.74
C VAL A 138 -1.58 0.56 -11.20
N ASP A 139 -0.84 1.64 -10.97
CA ASP A 139 0.50 1.59 -10.38
C ASP A 139 0.44 0.96 -8.96
N HIS A 140 1.19 -0.12 -8.74
CA HIS A 140 1.23 -0.84 -7.47
C HIS A 140 1.59 0.01 -6.25
N ARG A 141 2.35 1.10 -6.43
CA ARG A 141 2.69 2.04 -5.35
C ARG A 141 1.46 2.80 -4.88
N LEU A 142 0.59 3.20 -5.82
CA LEU A 142 -0.68 3.83 -5.47
C LEU A 142 -1.61 2.85 -4.74
N ILE A 143 -1.68 1.59 -5.17
CA ILE A 143 -2.49 0.58 -4.49
C ILE A 143 -2.02 0.41 -3.03
N LEU A 144 -0.70 0.30 -2.81
CA LEU A 144 -0.13 0.23 -1.47
C LEU A 144 -0.41 1.51 -0.66
N ALA A 145 -0.23 2.71 -1.24
CA ALA A 145 -0.54 3.97 -0.57
C ALA A 145 -1.99 4.02 -0.06
N VAL A 146 -2.94 3.59 -0.88
CA VAL A 146 -4.36 3.55 -0.53
C VAL A 146 -4.64 2.50 0.55
N ILE A 147 -4.04 1.30 0.48
CA ILE A 147 -4.15 0.31 1.57
C ILE A 147 -3.66 0.90 2.90
N MET A 148 -2.53 1.60 2.88
CA MET A 148 -1.97 2.22 4.09
C MET A 148 -2.87 3.33 4.62
N GLN A 149 -3.45 4.15 3.74
CA GLN A 149 -4.36 5.23 4.13
C GLN A 149 -5.69 4.70 4.69
N GLU A 150 -6.25 3.65 4.10
CA GLU A 150 -7.58 3.14 4.45
C GLU A 150 -7.58 2.21 5.66
N SER A 151 -6.52 1.42 5.83
CA SER A 151 -6.48 0.35 6.83
C SER A 151 -5.16 0.18 7.57
N HIS A 152 -4.13 0.97 7.23
CA HIS A 152 -2.75 0.77 7.68
C HIS A 152 -2.19 -0.63 7.31
N GLY A 153 -2.85 -1.36 6.39
CA GLY A 153 -2.53 -2.76 6.08
C GLY A 153 -3.26 -3.80 6.93
N CYS A 154 -4.27 -3.42 7.72
CA CYS A 154 -5.06 -4.38 8.51
C CYS A 154 -6.24 -4.95 7.69
N PRO A 155 -6.26 -6.24 7.31
CA PRO A 155 -7.39 -6.85 6.59
C PRO A 155 -8.63 -7.02 7.47
N ARG A 156 -8.49 -6.81 8.78
CA ARG A 156 -9.55 -6.83 9.79
C ARG A 156 -10.01 -5.43 10.17
N VAL A 157 -9.63 -4.39 9.42
CA VAL A 157 -10.18 -3.05 9.64
C VAL A 157 -11.71 -3.13 9.64
N ASN A 158 -12.34 -2.40 10.57
CA ASN A 158 -13.79 -2.48 10.71
C ASN A 158 -14.47 -1.99 9.42
N THR A 159 -15.36 -2.82 8.88
CA THR A 159 -16.24 -2.41 7.78
C THR A 159 -17.09 -1.24 8.23
N THR A 160 -17.00 -0.12 7.51
CA THR A 160 -17.83 1.06 7.80
C THR A 160 -19.14 0.99 7.02
N ASN A 161 -20.22 1.52 7.61
CA ASN A 161 -21.52 1.61 6.94
C ASN A 161 -22.29 2.84 7.42
N LEU A 162 -22.15 3.94 6.67
CA LEU A 162 -22.86 5.20 6.90
C LEU A 162 -23.83 5.50 5.74
N GLY A 163 -24.48 4.46 5.21
CA GLY A 163 -25.32 4.52 4.01
C GLY A 163 -24.69 3.86 2.78
N VAL A 164 -23.37 3.68 2.80
CA VAL A 164 -22.60 2.84 1.87
C VAL A 164 -21.71 1.93 2.70
N ARG A 165 -21.67 0.63 2.37
CA ARG A 165 -20.83 -0.34 3.07
C ARG A 165 -19.43 -0.34 2.44
N ASN A 166 -18.42 -0.03 3.22
CA ASN A 166 -17.02 0.02 2.79
C ASN A 166 -16.25 -1.01 3.62
N PRO A 167 -15.86 -2.18 3.06
CA PRO A 167 -15.14 -3.22 3.79
C PRO A 167 -13.65 -3.31 3.39
N GLY A 168 -12.91 -4.07 4.18
CA GLY A 168 -11.61 -4.63 3.77
C GLY A 168 -10.47 -3.62 3.70
N LEU A 169 -9.33 -4.09 3.18
CA LEU A 169 -8.04 -3.37 3.18
C LEU A 169 -8.08 -1.98 2.54
N MET A 170 -8.95 -1.78 1.55
CA MET A 170 -9.08 -0.53 0.79
C MET A 170 -10.40 0.18 1.06
N GLN A 171 -11.20 -0.28 2.04
CA GLN A 171 -12.50 0.31 2.39
C GLN A 171 -13.38 0.56 1.14
N ASN A 172 -13.46 -0.43 0.26
CA ASN A 172 -13.95 -0.23 -1.11
C ASN A 172 -15.48 -0.17 -1.20
N HIS A 173 -16.01 0.58 -2.17
CA HIS A 173 -17.44 0.86 -2.27
C HIS A 173 -18.28 -0.42 -2.48
N ASN A 174 -19.06 -0.82 -1.47
CA ASN A 174 -19.93 -2.01 -1.47
C ASN A 174 -19.22 -3.31 -1.92
N GLY A 175 -17.98 -3.52 -1.48
CA GLY A 175 -17.24 -4.77 -1.72
C GLY A 175 -17.88 -6.01 -1.10
N ASP A 176 -17.59 -7.21 -1.59
CA ASP A 176 -18.04 -8.42 -0.90
C ASP A 176 -17.03 -8.87 0.17
N ALA A 177 -15.74 -8.63 -0.06
CA ALA A 177 -14.67 -9.25 0.73
C ALA A 177 -14.40 -8.48 2.03
N SER A 178 -14.46 -9.18 3.16
CA SER A 178 -14.09 -8.64 4.47
C SER A 178 -13.64 -9.76 5.42
N CYS A 179 -12.70 -9.45 6.32
CA CYS A 179 -12.35 -10.28 7.46
C CYS A 179 -12.83 -9.67 8.79
N ASN A 180 -13.55 -8.55 8.73
CA ASN A 180 -14.23 -7.94 9.86
C ASN A 180 -15.50 -7.22 9.39
N ASP A 181 -16.60 -7.95 9.32
CA ASP A 181 -17.90 -7.41 8.90
C ASP A 181 -19.03 -7.98 9.75
N ASN A 182 -20.05 -7.17 10.02
CA ASN A 182 -21.23 -7.55 10.81
C ASN A 182 -20.88 -8.27 12.12
N LYS A 183 -19.84 -7.80 12.82
CA LYS A 183 -19.29 -8.38 14.07
C LYS A 183 -18.70 -9.78 13.92
N LYS A 184 -18.47 -10.25 12.69
CA LYS A 184 -17.76 -11.49 12.40
C LYS A 184 -16.32 -11.18 12.04
N LEU A 185 -15.41 -11.57 12.94
CA LEU A 185 -13.98 -11.49 12.76
C LEU A 185 -13.43 -12.83 12.25
N THR A 186 -12.63 -12.79 11.18
CA THR A 186 -11.93 -13.96 10.63
C THR A 186 -10.43 -13.81 10.91
N THR A 187 -9.80 -14.84 11.50
CA THR A 187 -8.36 -14.86 11.76
C THR A 187 -7.79 -16.29 11.65
N PRO A 188 -6.70 -16.51 10.89
CA PRO A 188 -6.09 -15.57 9.94
C PRO A 188 -7.07 -15.18 8.82
N CYS A 189 -6.88 -14.02 8.20
CA CYS A 189 -7.66 -13.63 7.02
C CYS A 189 -7.21 -14.47 5.82
N PRO A 190 -8.11 -15.20 5.13
CA PRO A 190 -7.72 -16.07 4.04
C PRO A 190 -7.10 -15.30 2.86
N THR A 191 -6.04 -15.85 2.26
CA THR A 191 -5.38 -15.27 1.07
C THR A 191 -6.36 -14.89 -0.06
N PRO A 192 -7.34 -15.74 -0.46
CA PRO A 192 -8.30 -15.34 -1.49
C PRO A 192 -9.17 -14.15 -1.07
N THR A 193 -9.47 -14.00 0.22
CA THR A 193 -10.22 -12.87 0.75
C THR A 193 -9.39 -11.59 0.68
N ILE A 194 -8.10 -11.63 1.07
CA ILE A 194 -7.17 -10.50 0.95
C ILE A 194 -7.04 -10.06 -0.51
N HIS A 195 -6.80 -11.01 -1.42
CA HIS A 195 -6.71 -10.71 -2.86
C HIS A 195 -7.99 -10.07 -3.39
N LYS A 196 -9.17 -10.58 -2.98
CA LYS A 196 -10.46 -10.01 -3.39
C LYS A 196 -10.67 -8.60 -2.85
N MET A 197 -10.30 -8.30 -1.59
CA MET A 197 -10.37 -6.92 -1.05
C MET A 197 -9.56 -5.94 -1.92
N ILE A 198 -8.32 -6.31 -2.26
CA ILE A 198 -7.41 -5.44 -3.03
C ILE A 198 -7.90 -5.29 -4.47
N MET A 199 -8.37 -6.39 -5.09
CA MET A 199 -8.94 -6.35 -6.43
C MET A 199 -10.20 -5.50 -6.49
N GLU A 200 -11.13 -5.65 -5.53
CA GLU A 200 -12.34 -4.84 -5.49
C GLU A 200 -12.05 -3.34 -5.25
N GLY A 201 -11.06 -3.00 -4.43
CA GLY A 201 -10.64 -1.61 -4.26
C GLY A 201 -9.96 -1.02 -5.50
N THR A 202 -9.26 -1.84 -6.26
CA THR A 202 -8.48 -1.39 -7.42
C THR A 202 -9.30 -1.40 -8.72
N ALA A 203 -9.89 -2.54 -9.05
CA ALA A 203 -10.72 -2.73 -10.24
C ALA A 203 -12.13 -2.17 -10.04
N GLY A 204 -12.67 -2.21 -8.82
CA GLY A 204 -14.05 -1.82 -8.52
C GLY A 204 -14.96 -3.00 -8.21
N THR A 205 -16.20 -2.68 -7.86
CA THR A 205 -17.24 -3.64 -7.50
C THR A 205 -18.41 -3.51 -8.48
N SER A 206 -19.37 -4.43 -8.37
CA SER A 206 -20.64 -4.33 -9.12
C SER A 206 -21.44 -3.06 -8.80
N SER A 207 -21.12 -2.39 -7.69
CA SER A 207 -21.89 -1.29 -7.12
C SER A 207 -21.10 0.01 -7.02
N GLY A 208 -19.81 0.03 -7.38
CA GLY A 208 -18.98 1.22 -7.20
C GLY A 208 -17.63 1.16 -7.91
N ALA A 209 -17.09 2.35 -8.15
CA ALA A 209 -15.81 2.57 -8.78
C ALA A 209 -14.64 2.09 -7.88
N GLY A 210 -13.64 1.48 -8.52
CA GLY A 210 -12.30 1.27 -7.95
C GLY A 210 -11.30 2.31 -8.45
N LEU A 211 -10.05 2.24 -7.99
CA LEU A 211 -8.99 3.18 -8.39
C LEU A 211 -8.83 3.34 -9.91
N ALA A 212 -8.92 2.25 -10.68
CA ALA A 212 -8.80 2.32 -12.14
C ALA A 212 -9.85 3.25 -12.77
N HIS A 213 -11.09 3.21 -12.25
CA HIS A 213 -12.17 4.09 -12.68
C HIS A 213 -11.89 5.54 -12.29
N CYS A 214 -11.44 5.77 -11.04
CA CYS A 214 -11.10 7.11 -10.55
C CYS A 214 -9.96 7.75 -11.36
N ILE A 215 -8.97 6.97 -11.80
CA ILE A 215 -7.90 7.44 -12.69
C ILE A 215 -8.47 7.84 -14.05
N ASN A 216 -9.32 7.02 -14.66
CA ASN A 216 -9.95 7.38 -15.93
C ASN A 216 -10.82 8.64 -15.83
N GLU A 217 -11.51 8.85 -14.70
CA GLU A 217 -12.31 10.04 -14.43
C GLU A 217 -11.46 11.30 -14.19
N SER A 218 -10.25 11.14 -13.65
CA SER A 218 -9.39 12.28 -13.30
C SER A 218 -8.95 13.12 -14.52
N GLY A 219 -8.71 12.46 -15.67
CA GLY A 219 -8.84 13.01 -17.02
C GLY A 219 -7.77 14.00 -17.49
N ARG A 220 -6.57 14.06 -16.90
CA ARG A 220 -5.49 14.97 -17.32
C ARG A 220 -4.38 14.31 -18.13
N GLY A 221 -4.22 13.00 -18.03
CA GLY A 221 -3.19 12.24 -18.75
C GLY A 221 -1.76 12.54 -18.31
N ASP A 222 -1.60 13.10 -17.12
CA ASP A 222 -0.32 13.34 -16.46
C ASP A 222 -0.33 12.78 -15.03
N VAL A 223 0.79 12.89 -14.30
CA VAL A 223 0.92 12.35 -12.93
C VAL A 223 -0.18 12.85 -11.97
N SER A 224 -0.78 14.01 -12.22
CA SER A 224 -1.86 14.52 -11.36
C SER A 224 -3.09 13.62 -11.37
N ASP A 225 -3.25 12.75 -12.37
CA ASP A 225 -4.34 11.77 -12.44
C ASP A 225 -4.35 10.84 -11.22
N TYR A 226 -3.19 10.43 -10.70
CA TYR A 226 -3.14 9.58 -9.51
C TYR A 226 -3.61 10.31 -8.24
N TYR A 227 -3.19 11.57 -8.04
CA TYR A 227 -3.59 12.36 -6.87
C TYR A 227 -5.06 12.78 -6.94
N ARG A 228 -5.53 13.11 -8.14
CA ARG A 228 -6.94 13.39 -8.44
C ARG A 228 -7.80 12.16 -8.24
N ALA A 229 -7.35 10.99 -8.69
CA ALA A 229 -8.00 9.71 -8.45
C ALA A 229 -8.12 9.40 -6.97
N ALA A 230 -7.07 9.64 -6.17
CA ALA A 230 -7.15 9.50 -4.71
C ALA A 230 -8.25 10.38 -4.10
N ARG A 231 -8.41 11.62 -4.58
CA ARG A 231 -9.50 12.49 -4.13
C ARG A 231 -10.89 11.97 -4.53
N ILE A 232 -11.03 11.46 -5.74
CA ILE A 232 -12.28 10.85 -6.22
C ILE A 232 -12.59 9.58 -5.40
N TYR A 233 -11.59 8.74 -5.13
CA TYR A 233 -11.76 7.53 -4.32
C TYR A 233 -12.29 7.86 -2.93
N ASN A 234 -11.72 8.87 -2.28
CA ASN A 234 -12.11 9.29 -0.93
C ASN A 234 -13.48 9.99 -0.86
N SER A 235 -13.82 10.81 -1.86
CA SER A 235 -14.93 11.77 -1.76
C SER A 235 -15.97 11.69 -2.87
N GLY A 236 -15.80 10.75 -3.80
CA GLY A 236 -16.65 10.53 -4.97
C GLY A 236 -16.57 11.62 -6.04
N SER A 237 -15.78 12.68 -5.85
CA SER A 237 -15.70 13.80 -6.80
C SER A 237 -14.50 14.71 -6.53
N ILE A 238 -14.21 15.58 -7.49
CA ILE A 238 -13.31 16.72 -7.29
C ILE A 238 -14.15 17.98 -7.15
N SER A 239 -13.77 18.87 -6.24
CA SER A 239 -14.42 20.18 -6.08
C SER A 239 -14.43 20.97 -7.39
N LYS A 240 -15.43 21.84 -7.58
CA LYS A 240 -15.48 22.78 -8.72
C LYS A 240 -14.27 23.70 -8.81
N THR A 241 -13.56 23.93 -7.70
CA THR A 241 -12.31 24.69 -7.67
C THR A 241 -11.15 23.94 -8.34
N GLY A 242 -11.25 22.61 -8.48
CA GLY A 242 -10.17 21.73 -8.96
C GLY A 242 -9.13 21.38 -7.87
N ASP A 243 -9.27 21.97 -6.68
CA ASP A 243 -8.36 21.79 -5.55
C ASP A 243 -8.66 20.51 -4.78
N LEU A 244 -7.61 19.72 -4.52
CA LEU A 244 -7.71 18.40 -3.89
C LEU A 244 -7.93 18.48 -2.37
N GLN A 245 -7.68 19.64 -1.77
CA GLN A 245 -8.01 19.91 -0.36
C GLN A 245 -9.44 20.41 -0.15
N SER A 246 -10.18 20.74 -1.20
CA SER A 246 -11.54 21.31 -1.08
C SER A 246 -12.61 20.22 -0.93
N ASN A 247 -13.83 20.58 -0.49
CA ASN A 247 -15.00 19.70 -0.29
C ASN A 247 -15.05 18.98 1.09
N ILE A 248 -16.11 18.20 1.36
CA ILE A 248 -16.50 17.72 2.71
C ILE A 248 -15.67 16.57 3.30
N ALA A 249 -14.96 15.82 2.46
CA ALA A 249 -14.15 14.69 2.91
C ALA A 249 -12.75 15.13 3.36
N THR A 250 -11.99 14.21 3.95
CA THR A 250 -10.64 14.44 4.53
C THR A 250 -9.77 15.33 3.64
N HIS A 251 -9.52 16.56 4.10
CA HIS A 251 -8.83 17.60 3.32
C HIS A 251 -7.42 17.21 2.89
N CYS A 252 -6.72 16.40 3.69
CA CYS A 252 -5.35 15.96 3.40
C CYS A 252 -5.25 14.66 2.60
N TYR A 253 -6.36 13.98 2.26
CA TYR A 253 -6.31 12.60 1.73
C TYR A 253 -5.36 12.43 0.54
N ALA A 254 -5.50 13.25 -0.50
CA ALA A 254 -4.62 13.17 -1.66
C ALA A 254 -3.16 13.53 -1.32
N SER A 255 -2.96 14.44 -0.37
CA SER A 255 -1.62 14.80 0.13
C SER A 255 -0.98 13.66 0.91
N ASP A 256 -1.76 12.92 1.71
CA ASP A 256 -1.28 11.78 2.49
C ASP A 256 -0.88 10.62 1.57
N ILE A 257 -1.58 10.47 0.43
CA ILE A 257 -1.21 9.50 -0.63
C ILE A 257 0.07 9.91 -1.35
N ALA A 258 0.37 11.20 -1.46
CA ALA A 258 1.52 11.72 -2.20
C ALA A 258 2.83 11.83 -1.38
N LYS A 259 2.79 11.52 -0.08
CA LYS A 259 3.93 11.73 0.83
C LYS A 259 5.03 10.67 0.68
#